data_AF-A0A2S9GJH8-F1
#
_entry.id   AF-A0A2S9GJH8-F1
#
_cell.length_a   1.000
_cell.length_b   1.000
_cell.length_c   1.000
_cell.angle_alpha   90.00
_cell.angle_beta   90.00
_cell.angle_gamma   90.00
#
_symmetry.space_group_name_H-M   'P 1'
#
loop_
_entity.id
_entity.type
_entity.pdbx_description
1 polymer ?
#
loop_
_entity_poly.entity_id
_entity_poly.type
_entity_poly.pdbx_seq_one_letter_code
_entity_poly.pdbx_strand_id
1 'polypeptide(L)'
;NGVLVRPHDIRVGRNPDMAIATSDGSIQAMGVTRAVIERVVMPGFEVRVELVNSATRTPFTAQITRGDAEALGLKEGDTVYVRAT
;
A
#
# COMPACT_ATOMS: atom_id res chain seq x y z
N ASN A 1 -19.13 1.16 -5.85
CA ASN A 1 -18.42 2.29 -6.51
C ASN A 1 -17.09 2.52 -5.81
N GLY A 2 -16.06 1.73 -6.17
CA GLY A 2 -14.72 1.93 -5.63
C GLY A 2 -14.04 3.07 -6.37
N VAL A 3 -13.40 3.98 -5.66
CA VAL A 3 -12.56 5.01 -6.29
C VAL A 3 -11.30 4.35 -6.82
N LEU A 4 -10.96 4.66 -8.07
CA LEU A 4 -9.71 4.23 -8.68
C LEU A 4 -8.56 5.07 -8.09
N VAL A 5 -7.69 4.44 -7.30
CA VAL A 5 -6.50 5.05 -6.72
C VAL A 5 -5.28 4.59 -7.52
N ARG A 6 -4.38 5.52 -7.88
CA ARG A 6 -3.17 5.15 -8.63
C ARG A 6 -2.20 4.43 -7.69
N PRO A 7 -1.38 3.49 -8.17
CA PRO A 7 -0.46 2.74 -7.30
C PRO A 7 0.48 3.58 -6.44
N HIS A 8 0.98 4.72 -6.95
CA HIS A 8 1.85 5.64 -6.19
C HIS A 8 1.09 6.54 -5.20
N ASP A 9 -0.24 6.62 -5.32
CA ASP A 9 -1.11 7.33 -4.37
C ASP A 9 -1.55 6.39 -3.23
N ILE A 10 -0.88 5.24 -3.04
CA ILE A 10 -1.21 4.27 -1.99
C ILE A 10 -0.04 4.14 -1.02
N ARG A 11 -0.28 4.50 0.24
CA ARG A 11 0.63 4.19 1.35
C ARG A 11 0.43 2.77 1.85
N VAL A 12 1.52 2.15 2.28
CA VAL A 12 1.56 0.80 2.88
C VAL A 12 2.20 0.88 4.26
N GLY A 13 1.65 0.15 5.23
CA GLY A 13 2.22 0.04 6.57
C GLY A 13 1.82 -1.25 7.29
N ARG A 14 2.45 -1.51 8.43
CA ARG A 14 2.28 -2.75 9.21
C ARG A 14 1.15 -2.71 10.23
N ASN A 15 0.62 -1.52 10.52
CA ASN A 15 -0.36 -1.29 11.56
C ASN A 15 -1.54 -0.50 11.00
N PRO A 16 -2.76 -0.73 11.51
CA PRO A 16 -3.95 -0.01 11.06
C PRO A 16 -3.89 1.50 11.38
N ASP A 17 -3.00 1.92 12.28
CA ASP A 17 -2.87 3.30 12.73
C ASP A 17 -2.26 4.26 11.68
N MET A 18 -1.56 3.75 10.64
CA MET A 18 -1.02 4.49 9.48
C MET A 18 -0.65 5.98 9.75
N ALA A 19 0.12 6.22 10.81
CA ALA A 19 0.43 7.54 11.35
C ALA A 19 1.13 8.43 10.31
N ILE A 20 0.69 9.70 10.26
CA ILE A 20 0.92 10.65 9.16
C ILE A 20 2.30 11.32 9.29
N ALA A 21 3.09 11.24 8.22
CA ALA A 21 4.03 12.30 7.88
C ALA A 21 3.89 12.66 6.39
N THR A 22 3.90 13.97 6.13
CA THR A 22 3.94 14.72 4.87
C THR A 22 2.66 14.77 4.01
N SER A 23 2.15 16.00 3.94
CA SER A 23 0.97 16.56 3.31
C SER A 23 0.94 16.48 1.78
N ASP A 24 -0.22 16.18 1.20
CA ASP A 24 -0.85 17.05 0.19
C ASP A 24 -2.37 16.85 0.24
N GLY A 25 -3.12 17.95 0.36
CA GLY A 25 -4.48 17.97 0.87
C GLY A 25 -5.59 17.94 -0.19
N SER A 26 -5.63 16.93 -1.07
CA SER A 26 -6.71 16.88 -2.08
C SER A 26 -7.42 15.53 -2.28
N ILE A 27 -6.99 14.44 -1.63
CA ILE A 27 -7.74 13.17 -1.67
C ILE A 27 -8.44 12.96 -0.34
N GLN A 28 -9.79 12.93 -0.37
CA GLN A 28 -10.60 12.50 0.75
C GLN A 28 -10.06 11.16 1.26
N ALA A 29 -9.48 11.14 2.47
CA ALA A 29 -8.81 9.97 3.01
C ALA A 29 -9.77 8.78 3.03
N MET A 30 -9.64 7.89 2.04
CA MET A 30 -10.33 6.61 2.06
C MET A 30 -9.85 5.82 3.27
N GLY A 31 -10.76 5.12 3.93
CA GLY A 31 -10.44 4.32 5.12
C GLY A 31 -9.29 3.34 4.89
N VAL A 32 -8.60 2.98 5.96
CA VAL A 32 -7.49 2.03 5.93
C VAL A 32 -8.00 0.63 5.52
N THR A 33 -7.38 0.05 4.50
CA THR A 33 -7.74 -1.28 3.96
C THR A 33 -6.70 -2.31 4.36
N ARG A 34 -7.13 -3.45 4.90
CA ARG A 34 -6.25 -4.61 5.17
C ARG A 34 -6.04 -5.42 3.89
N ALA A 35 -4.80 -5.73 3.57
CA ALA A 35 -4.42 -6.50 2.38
C ALA A 35 -3.34 -7.55 2.71
N VAL A 36 -3.21 -8.55 1.82
CA VAL A 36 -2.13 -9.54 1.85
C VAL A 36 -1.22 -9.30 0.65
N ILE A 37 0.08 -9.37 0.86
CA ILE A 37 1.08 -9.29 -0.21
C ILE A 37 1.11 -10.59 -0.99
N GLU A 38 0.82 -10.54 -2.29
CA GLU A 38 1.04 -11.66 -3.20
C GLU A 38 2.44 -11.62 -3.80
N ARG A 39 3.02 -10.43 -3.99
CA ARG A 39 4.38 -10.31 -4.52
C ARG A 39 5.01 -8.97 -4.21
N VAL A 40 6.34 -8.98 -4.04
CA VAL A 40 7.17 -7.77 -3.99
C VAL A 40 8.12 -7.80 -5.19
N VAL A 41 8.01 -6.81 -6.08
CA VAL A 41 8.85 -6.66 -7.27
C VAL A 41 9.67 -5.39 -7.14
N MET A 42 10.99 -5.48 -7.33
CA MET A 42 11.92 -4.34 -7.14
C MET A 42 12.59 -3.92 -8.45
N PRO A 43 11.87 -3.32 -9.42
CA PRO A 43 12.47 -2.85 -10.66
C PRO A 43 13.22 -1.52 -10.42
N GLY A 44 14.54 -1.59 -10.24
CA GLY A 44 15.34 -0.37 -10.02
C GLY A 44 15.02 0.30 -8.69
N PHE A 45 14.74 1.61 -8.68
CA PHE A 45 14.61 2.40 -7.45
C PHE A 45 13.22 2.34 -6.79
N GLU A 46 12.22 1.82 -7.49
CA GLU A 46 10.86 1.69 -6.99
C GLU A 46 10.54 0.22 -6.65
N VAL A 47 9.56 0.04 -5.77
CA VAL A 47 9.05 -1.27 -5.39
C VAL A 47 7.57 -1.33 -5.70
N ARG A 48 7.20 -2.30 -6.54
CA ARG A 48 5.80 -2.66 -6.79
C ARG A 48 5.41 -3.77 -5.84
N VAL A 49 4.34 -3.54 -5.08
CA VAL A 49 3.72 -4.53 -4.21
C VAL A 49 2.40 -4.94 -4.82
N GLU A 50 2.28 -6.22 -5.16
CA GLU A 50 1.05 -6.84 -5.63
C GLU A 50 0.27 -7.30 -4.39
N LEU A 51 -0.98 -6.86 -4.28
CA LEU A 51 -1.80 -6.93 -3.06
C LEU A 51 -3.18 -7.48 -3.35
N VAL A 52 -3.73 -8.23 -2.39
CA VAL A 52 -5.13 -8.65 -2.40
C VAL A 52 -5.86 -8.07 -1.21
N ASN A 53 -6.96 -7.36 -1.48
CA ASN A 53 -7.85 -6.86 -0.43
C ASN A 53 -8.41 -8.03 0.39
N SER A 54 -8.21 -8.01 1.71
CA SER A 54 -8.63 -9.10 2.60
C SER A 54 -10.14 -9.30 2.63
N ALA A 55 -10.93 -8.23 2.46
CA ALA A 55 -12.39 -8.28 2.52
C ALA A 55 -13.02 -8.65 1.18
N THR A 56 -12.55 -8.04 0.08
CA THR A 56 -13.17 -8.20 -1.24
C THR A 56 -12.48 -9.20 -2.15
N ARG A 57 -11.29 -9.68 -1.77
CA ARG A 57 -10.42 -10.54 -2.59
C ARG A 57 -10.04 -9.90 -3.94
N THR A 58 -10.19 -8.59 -4.07
CA THR A 58 -9.84 -7.87 -5.29
C THR A 58 -8.35 -7.58 -5.31
N PRO A 59 -7.64 -7.88 -6.42
CA PRO A 59 -6.24 -7.53 -6.56
C PRO A 59 -6.06 -6.04 -6.86
N PHE A 60 -4.98 -5.46 -6.36
CA PHE A 60 -4.53 -4.11 -6.67
C PHE A 60 -3.02 -4.00 -6.45
N THR A 61 -2.42 -2.89 -6.86
CA THR A 61 -0.98 -2.67 -6.70
C THR A 61 -0.70 -1.38 -5.97
N ALA A 62 0.35 -1.39 -5.15
CA ALA A 62 0.94 -0.19 -4.58
C ALA A 62 2.37 -0.02 -5.11
N GLN A 63 2.82 1.22 -5.23
CA GLN A 63 4.15 1.58 -5.64
C GLN A 63 4.78 2.45 -4.56
N ILE A 64 5.84 1.94 -3.93
CA ILE A 64 6.53 2.59 -2.81
C ILE A 64 8.02 2.68 -3.08
N THR A 65 8.75 3.45 -2.27
CA THR A 65 10.21 3.52 -2.38
C THR A 65 10.86 2.23 -1.88
N ARG A 66 12.08 1.92 -2.34
CA ARG A 66 12.87 0.81 -1.80
C ARG A 66 13.13 0.95 -0.30
N GLY A 67 13.47 2.15 0.16
CA GLY A 67 13.71 2.41 1.58
C GLY A 67 12.50 2.10 2.46
N ASP A 68 11.29 2.43 1.99
CA ASP A 68 10.05 2.10 2.70
C ASP A 68 9.83 0.58 2.75
N ALA A 69 10.01 -0.12 1.62
CA ALA A 69 9.85 -1.57 1.56
C ALA A 69 10.82 -2.30 2.51
N GLU A 70 12.07 -1.84 2.58
CA GLU A 70 13.11 -2.35 3.47
C GLU A 70 12.81 -2.04 4.94
N ALA A 71 12.43 -0.80 5.26
CA ALA A 71 12.06 -0.39 6.62
C ALA A 71 10.84 -1.14 7.15
N LEU A 72 9.88 -1.44 6.28
CA LEU A 72 8.71 -2.26 6.60
C LEU A 72 8.99 -3.77 6.55
N GLY A 73 10.15 -4.18 6.03
CA GLY A 73 10.56 -5.59 5.88
C GLY A 73 9.56 -6.43 5.09
N LEU A 74 8.97 -5.89 4.02
CA LEU A 74 7.84 -6.50 3.29
C LEU A 74 8.23 -7.83 2.62
N LYS A 75 7.37 -8.83 2.75
CA LYS A 75 7.52 -10.17 2.17
C LYS A 75 6.18 -10.68 1.63
N GLU A 76 6.26 -11.61 0.69
CA GLU A 76 5.08 -12.38 0.24
C GLU A 76 4.39 -13.06 1.43
N GLY A 77 3.05 -13.04 1.43
CA GLY A 77 2.21 -13.57 2.50
C GLY A 77 1.98 -12.62 3.68
N ASP A 78 2.72 -11.50 3.75
CA ASP A 78 2.53 -10.53 4.82
C ASP A 78 1.14 -9.88 4.79
N THR A 79 0.57 -9.68 5.98
CA THR A 79 -0.56 -8.77 6.16
C THR A 79 -0.05 -7.35 6.29
N VAL A 80 -0.65 -6.45 5.51
CA VAL A 80 -0.39 -5.00 5.54
C VAL A 80 -1.68 -4.20 5.56
N TYR A 81 -1.54 -2.91 5.87
CA TYR A 81 -2.61 -1.92 5.86
C TYR A 81 -2.27 -0.84 4.85
N VAL A 82 -3.24 -0.47 4.02
CA VAL A 82 -3.04 0.51 2.96
C VAL A 82 -4.04 1.64 3.03
N ARG A 83 -3.65 2.83 2.54
CA ARG A 83 -4.50 4.02 2.50
C ARG A 83 -4.19 4.84 1.25
N ALA A 84 -5.21 5.39 0.61
CA ALA A 84 -5.03 6.40 -0.44
C ALA A 84 -4.47 7.70 0.17
N THR A 85 -3.56 8.36 -0.53
CA THR A 85 -2.99 9.68 -0.15
C THR A 85 -3.56 10.80 -0.95
#